data_AF-A0A0B5D7G3-F1
#
_entry.id   AF-A0A0B5D7G3-F1
#
_cell.length_a   1.000
_cell.length_b   1.000
_cell.length_c   1.000
_cell.angle_alpha   90.00
_cell.angle_beta   90.00
_cell.angle_gamma   90.00
#
_symmetry.space_group_name_H-M   'P 1'
#
loop_
_entity.id
_entity.type
_entity.pdbx_description
1 polymer ?
#
loop_
_entity_poly.entity_id
_entity_poly.type
_entity_poly.pdbx_seq_one_letter_code
_entity_poly.pdbx_strand_id
1 'polypeptide(L)'
;MGAGEGAGASLLDRLPEGFRTVPHVGFRFPGSAAVAGRPGLADGANCQLFAYEVLRHFGLTVPALRSSDLWADTRATLRVPVPRPLDLLLFNATDDAYGAHLGVWAGEDQVLHLCAEVGRPAVWDLGDFAARERYAVLVGVKRVIGSLGIR
;
A
#
# COMPACT_ATOMS: atom_id res chain seq x y z
N MET A 1 27.72 24.60 3.79
CA MET A 1 27.15 24.74 5.15
C MET A 1 25.82 25.45 5.02
N GLY A 2 24.76 24.83 5.57
CA GLY A 2 23.37 25.32 5.52
C GLY A 2 22.59 24.72 4.33
N ALA A 3 21.48 24.01 4.47
CA ALA A 3 20.68 23.68 5.66
C ALA A 3 20.11 22.27 5.48
N GLY A 4 20.14 21.47 6.54
CA GLY A 4 19.32 20.27 6.62
C GLY A 4 17.86 20.71 6.74
N GLU A 5 17.10 20.54 5.66
CA GLU A 5 15.64 20.49 5.76
C GLU A 5 15.30 19.28 6.63
N GLY A 6 14.55 19.52 7.70
CA GLY A 6 14.20 18.49 8.67
C GLY A 6 13.51 17.34 7.97
N ALA A 7 14.09 16.15 8.08
CA ALA A 7 13.43 14.91 7.70
C ALA A 7 12.10 14.84 8.46
N GLY A 8 11.00 15.14 7.78
CA GLY A 8 9.67 14.91 8.31
C GLY A 8 9.57 13.43 8.68
N ALA A 9 8.93 13.12 9.81
CA ALA A 9 8.72 11.74 10.22
C ALA A 9 8.06 10.96 9.07
N SER A 10 8.66 9.84 8.67
CA SER A 10 8.17 9.04 7.55
C SER A 10 6.75 8.55 7.85
N LEU A 11 5.98 8.18 6.82
CA LEU A 11 4.64 7.59 7.03
C LEU A 11 4.70 6.40 8.00
N LEU A 12 5.78 5.61 7.96
CA LEU A 12 6.00 4.49 8.86
C LEU A 12 6.24 4.91 10.32
N ASP A 13 6.86 6.07 10.55
CA ASP A 13 7.06 6.63 11.90
C ASP A 13 5.75 7.11 12.52
N ARG A 14 4.77 7.47 11.68
CA ARG A 14 3.43 7.90 12.11
C ARG A 14 2.48 6.74 12.40
N LEU A 15 2.84 5.52 12.01
CA LEU A 15 2.03 4.33 12.28
C LEU A 15 2.28 3.78 13.69
N PRO A 16 1.29 3.11 14.30
CA PRO A 16 1.49 2.35 15.54
C PRO A 16 2.58 1.29 15.39
N GLU A 17 3.26 0.95 16.48
CA GLU A 17 4.37 -0.03 16.47
C GLU A 17 3.99 -1.36 15.82
N GLY A 18 2.77 -1.85 16.03
CA GLY A 18 2.29 -3.10 15.45
C GLY A 18 2.29 -3.13 13.91
N PHE A 19 2.31 -1.98 13.24
CA PHE A 19 2.47 -1.90 11.79
C PHE A 19 3.90 -2.10 11.33
N ARG A 20 4.91 -1.92 12.19
CA ARG A 20 6.33 -1.99 11.81
C ARG A 20 6.86 -3.42 11.73
N THR A 21 6.15 -4.36 12.36
CA THR A 21 6.61 -5.75 12.53
C THR A 21 5.71 -6.77 11.83
N VAL A 22 4.78 -6.33 10.99
CA VAL A 22 3.80 -7.20 10.32
C VAL A 22 4.53 -8.19 9.39
N PRO A 23 4.44 -9.51 9.63
CA PRO A 23 5.08 -10.47 8.74
C PRO A 23 4.35 -10.53 7.39
N HIS A 24 5.12 -10.69 6.32
CA HIS A 24 4.55 -10.97 5.00
C HIS A 24 3.96 -12.39 4.97
N VAL A 25 2.65 -12.47 4.72
CA VAL A 25 1.90 -13.74 4.61
C VAL A 25 1.03 -13.69 3.35
N GLY A 26 1.52 -14.30 2.27
CA GLY A 26 0.95 -14.14 0.92
C GLY A 26 -0.51 -14.56 0.76
N PHE A 27 -0.98 -15.56 1.53
CA PHE A 27 -2.37 -16.03 1.47
C PHE A 27 -3.35 -15.15 2.25
N ARG A 28 -2.85 -14.18 3.03
CA ARG A 28 -3.67 -13.20 3.77
C ARG A 28 -3.86 -11.94 2.93
N PHE A 29 -4.81 -11.99 2.01
CA PHE A 29 -5.18 -10.90 1.11
C PHE A 29 -6.64 -10.45 1.33
N PRO A 30 -7.05 -9.25 0.86
CA PRO A 30 -8.43 -8.78 1.02
C PRO A 30 -9.44 -9.77 0.42
N GLY A 31 -10.43 -10.17 1.22
CA GLY A 31 -11.45 -11.13 0.80
C GLY A 31 -11.06 -12.61 0.92
N SER A 32 -9.84 -12.93 1.38
CA SER A 32 -9.48 -14.32 1.70
C SER A 32 -10.22 -14.84 2.93
N ALA A 33 -10.48 -16.16 2.97
CA ALA A 33 -11.07 -16.82 4.13
C ALA A 33 -10.23 -16.62 5.42
N ALA A 34 -8.89 -16.57 5.29
CA ALA A 34 -7.98 -16.29 6.39
C ALA A 34 -8.21 -14.91 7.03
N VAL A 35 -8.52 -13.90 6.21
CA VAL A 35 -8.82 -12.54 6.69
C VAL A 35 -10.26 -12.44 7.19
N ALA A 36 -11.21 -13.15 6.57
CA ALA A 36 -12.59 -13.19 7.04
C ALA A 36 -12.71 -13.81 8.45
N GLY A 37 -11.97 -14.89 8.73
CA GLY A 37 -11.97 -15.54 10.05
C GLY A 37 -11.16 -14.79 11.11
N ARG A 38 -10.11 -14.07 10.69
CA ARG A 38 -9.25 -13.26 11.57
C ARG A 38 -8.84 -11.97 10.85
N PRO A 39 -9.58 -10.86 11.03
CA PRO A 39 -9.29 -9.61 10.32
C PRO A 39 -8.04 -8.91 10.86
N GLY A 40 -7.55 -7.94 10.10
CA GLY A 40 -6.40 -7.12 10.48
C GLY A 40 -5.04 -7.81 10.31
N LEU A 41 -4.04 -7.24 10.97
CA LEU A 41 -2.61 -7.50 10.72
C LEU A 41 -1.93 -8.43 11.73
N ALA A 42 -2.62 -8.83 12.80
CA ALA A 42 -2.01 -9.62 13.89
C ALA A 42 -1.38 -10.93 13.41
N ASP A 43 -2.00 -11.58 12.42
CA ASP A 43 -1.53 -12.84 11.82
C ASP A 43 -0.72 -12.61 10.53
N GLY A 44 -0.26 -11.39 10.27
CA GLY A 44 0.43 -10.99 9.05
C GLY A 44 -0.50 -10.61 7.89
N ALA A 45 0.11 -10.23 6.78
CA ALA A 45 -0.60 -9.72 5.60
C ALA A 45 0.21 -9.91 4.31
N ASN A 46 -0.46 -9.94 3.17
CA ASN A 46 0.19 -9.66 1.90
C ASN A 46 0.30 -8.13 1.67
N CYS A 47 0.93 -7.72 0.57
CA CYS A 47 1.10 -6.31 0.22
C CYS A 47 -0.22 -5.53 0.22
N GLN A 48 -1.27 -6.09 -0.38
CA GLN A 48 -2.55 -5.41 -0.57
C GLN A 48 -3.35 -5.27 0.73
N LEU A 49 -3.41 -6.32 1.56
CA LEU A 49 -4.05 -6.25 2.87
C LEU A 49 -3.33 -5.24 3.76
N PHE A 50 -2.00 -5.27 3.77
CA PHE A 50 -1.20 -4.30 4.54
C PHE A 50 -1.49 -2.86 4.11
N ALA A 51 -1.49 -2.58 2.81
CA ALA A 51 -1.83 -1.25 2.29
C ALA A 51 -3.24 -0.81 2.71
N TYR A 52 -4.23 -1.70 2.65
CA TYR A 52 -5.61 -1.36 3.05
C TYR A 52 -5.74 -1.09 4.54
N GLU A 53 -5.02 -1.84 5.38
CA GLU A 53 -5.02 -1.62 6.83
C GLU A 53 -4.29 -0.32 7.22
N VAL A 54 -3.25 0.08 6.47
CA VAL A 54 -2.63 1.41 6.60
C VAL A 54 -3.66 2.50 6.28
N LEU A 55 -4.37 2.39 5.16
CA LEU A 55 -5.43 3.34 4.81
C LEU A 55 -6.54 3.39 5.87
N ARG A 56 -6.97 2.22 6.36
CA ARG A 56 -8.00 2.09 7.39
C ARG A 56 -7.59 2.78 8.69
N HIS A 57 -6.32 2.70 9.06
CA HIS A 57 -5.79 3.43 10.21
C HIS A 57 -5.96 4.95 10.08
N PHE A 58 -5.82 5.48 8.87
CA PHE A 58 -6.09 6.89 8.56
C PHE A 58 -7.55 7.20 8.22
N GLY A 59 -8.48 6.27 8.51
CA GLY A 59 -9.90 6.46 8.30
C GLY A 59 -10.33 6.36 6.84
N LEU A 60 -9.52 5.77 5.95
CA LEU A 60 -9.85 5.51 4.54
C LEU A 60 -10.14 4.02 4.33
N THR A 61 -11.33 3.69 3.82
CA THR A 61 -11.73 2.29 3.63
C THR A 61 -11.80 1.93 2.15
N VAL A 62 -11.13 0.84 1.78
CA VAL A 62 -11.23 0.24 0.44
C VAL A 62 -12.02 -1.07 0.56
N PRO A 63 -12.97 -1.34 -0.35
CA PRO A 63 -13.62 -2.66 -0.39
C PRO A 63 -12.60 -3.77 -0.61
N ALA A 64 -12.96 -5.02 -0.30
CA ALA A 64 -12.08 -6.18 -0.43
C ALA A 64 -11.82 -6.60 -1.89
N LEU A 65 -11.37 -5.65 -2.72
CA LEU A 65 -11.02 -5.81 -4.12
C LEU A 65 -9.66 -6.49 -4.24
N ARG A 66 -9.41 -7.24 -5.32
CA ARG A 66 -8.05 -7.65 -5.71
C ARG A 66 -7.46 -6.61 -6.68
N SER A 67 -6.17 -6.71 -6.98
CA SER A 67 -5.44 -5.67 -7.74
C SER A 67 -6.10 -5.29 -9.07
N SER A 68 -6.60 -6.25 -9.86
CA SER A 68 -7.34 -5.98 -11.09
C SER A 68 -8.68 -5.26 -10.83
N ASP A 69 -9.44 -5.71 -9.83
CA ASP A 69 -10.71 -5.10 -9.47
C ASP A 69 -10.53 -3.68 -8.91
N LEU A 70 -9.47 -3.46 -8.11
CA LEU A 70 -9.06 -2.15 -7.63
C LEU A 70 -8.70 -1.23 -8.80
N TRP A 71 -7.98 -1.73 -9.80
CA TRP A 71 -7.63 -0.93 -10.97
C TRP A 71 -8.87 -0.52 -11.78
N ALA A 72 -9.83 -1.43 -11.92
CA ALA A 72 -11.10 -1.20 -12.61
C ALA A 72 -12.11 -0.37 -11.79
N ASP A 73 -12.00 -0.37 -10.46
CA ASP A 73 -12.96 0.30 -9.58
C ASP A 73 -13.00 1.80 -9.82
N THR A 74 -14.20 2.35 -9.90
CA THR A 74 -14.48 3.78 -10.00
C THR A 74 -15.46 4.25 -8.91
N ARG A 75 -15.86 3.34 -8.01
CA ARG A 75 -16.89 3.60 -6.98
C ARG A 75 -16.30 3.97 -5.63
N ALA A 76 -15.24 3.27 -5.21
CA ALA A 76 -14.55 3.53 -3.95
C ALA A 76 -13.18 4.17 -4.16
N THR A 77 -12.67 4.13 -5.38
CA THR A 77 -11.38 4.68 -5.77
C THR A 77 -11.43 5.35 -7.14
N LEU A 78 -10.49 6.24 -7.42
CA LEU A 78 -10.28 6.84 -8.73
C LEU A 78 -8.81 6.83 -9.11
N ARG A 79 -8.54 6.82 -10.42
CA ARG A 79 -7.18 6.90 -10.95
C ARG A 79 -6.72 8.36 -10.89
N VAL A 80 -5.49 8.59 -10.45
CA VAL A 80 -4.89 9.93 -10.40
C VAL A 80 -3.55 9.94 -11.13
N PRO A 81 -3.18 11.03 -11.82
CA PRO A 81 -1.90 11.12 -12.51
C PRO A 81 -0.73 11.45 -11.58
N VAL A 82 -1.00 12.07 -10.43
CA VAL A 82 0.03 12.51 -9.47
C VAL A 82 -0.34 11.99 -8.07
N PRO A 83 0.51 11.17 -7.45
CA PRO A 83 0.25 10.63 -6.13
C PRO A 83 0.33 11.71 -5.05
N ARG A 84 -0.45 11.51 -3.99
CA ARG A 84 -0.42 12.26 -2.74
C ARG A 84 -0.32 11.26 -1.59
N PRO A 85 0.10 11.70 -0.38
CA PRO A 85 0.14 10.82 0.78
C PRO A 85 -1.17 10.04 0.93
N LEU A 86 -1.05 8.73 1.19
CA LEU A 86 -2.15 7.76 1.28
C LEU A 86 -2.80 7.34 -0.05
N ASP A 87 -2.25 7.71 -1.20
CA ASP A 87 -2.61 7.06 -2.47
C ASP A 87 -1.97 5.68 -2.58
N LEU A 88 -2.62 4.76 -3.28
CA LEU A 88 -2.11 3.43 -3.60
C LEU A 88 -1.34 3.47 -4.91
N LEU A 89 -0.13 2.91 -4.92
CA LEU A 89 0.64 2.64 -6.13
C LEU A 89 0.58 1.16 -6.45
N LEU A 90 0.35 0.83 -7.72
CA LEU A 90 0.31 -0.53 -8.25
C LEU A 90 1.55 -0.76 -9.11
N PHE A 91 2.35 -1.76 -8.76
CA PHE A 91 3.57 -2.14 -9.46
C PHE A 91 3.47 -3.57 -10.00
N ASN A 92 4.07 -3.83 -11.15
CA ASN A 92 4.18 -5.19 -11.70
C ASN A 92 5.42 -5.29 -12.61
N ALA A 93 5.66 -6.48 -13.16
CA ALA A 93 6.66 -6.68 -14.22
C ALA A 93 6.20 -6.15 -15.58
N THR A 94 4.89 -5.94 -15.74
CA THR A 94 4.24 -5.44 -16.97
C THR A 94 3.27 -4.31 -16.62
N ASP A 95 2.58 -3.75 -17.62
CA ASP A 95 1.51 -2.76 -17.43
C ASP A 95 0.16 -3.38 -17.00
N ASP A 96 0.14 -4.68 -16.66
CA ASP A 96 -1.06 -5.38 -16.19
C ASP A 96 -1.28 -5.19 -14.68
N ALA A 97 -2.52 -4.90 -14.29
CA ALA A 97 -2.92 -4.83 -12.89
C ALA A 97 -3.12 -6.21 -12.23
N TYR A 98 -3.22 -7.29 -13.00
CA TYR A 98 -3.35 -8.64 -12.46
C TYR A 98 -2.12 -9.07 -11.67
N GLY A 99 -2.33 -9.38 -10.39
CA GLY A 99 -1.26 -9.78 -9.49
C GLY A 99 -0.32 -8.63 -9.09
N ALA A 100 -0.67 -7.38 -9.41
CA ALA A 100 0.16 -6.22 -9.07
C ALA A 100 0.46 -6.14 -7.57
N HIS A 101 1.69 -5.77 -7.26
CA HIS A 101 2.16 -5.43 -5.93
C HIS A 101 1.67 -4.04 -5.56
N LEU A 102 1.19 -3.87 -4.32
CA LEU A 102 0.68 -2.58 -3.83
C LEU A 102 1.59 -1.97 -2.78
N GLY A 103 1.67 -0.65 -2.80
CA GLY A 103 2.22 0.18 -1.75
C GLY A 103 1.41 1.46 -1.53
N VAL A 104 1.64 2.13 -0.42
CA VAL A 104 1.03 3.41 -0.05
C VAL A 104 2.06 4.52 -0.22
N TRP A 105 1.71 5.56 -0.96
CA TRP A 105 2.56 6.74 -1.12
C TRP A 105 2.79 7.41 0.24
N ALA A 106 4.06 7.53 0.61
CA ALA A 106 4.49 8.16 1.86
C ALA A 106 4.86 9.64 1.69
N GLY A 107 5.04 10.13 0.45
CA GLY A 107 5.62 11.44 0.14
C GLY A 107 7.01 11.30 -0.45
N GLU A 108 7.52 12.35 -1.12
CA GLU A 108 8.94 12.43 -1.55
C GLU A 108 9.47 11.19 -2.31
N ASP A 109 8.68 10.67 -3.26
CA ASP A 109 9.01 9.47 -4.04
C ASP A 109 9.13 8.16 -3.22
N GLN A 110 8.73 8.19 -1.96
CA GLN A 110 8.74 7.04 -1.06
C GLN A 110 7.40 6.31 -1.04
N VAL A 111 7.49 4.99 -0.97
CA VAL A 111 6.34 4.08 -0.91
C VAL A 111 6.50 3.14 0.26
N LEU A 112 5.54 3.18 1.19
CA LEU A 112 5.40 2.21 2.26
C LEU A 112 4.72 0.95 1.71
N HIS A 113 5.33 -0.22 1.89
CA HIS A 113 4.78 -1.48 1.40
C HIS A 113 5.23 -2.66 2.26
N LEU A 114 4.65 -3.83 1.99
CA LEU A 114 5.03 -5.11 2.58
C LEU A 114 5.22 -6.12 1.46
N CYS A 115 6.41 -6.69 1.32
CA CYS A 115 6.70 -7.66 0.27
C CYS A 115 7.38 -8.91 0.83
N ALA A 116 7.36 -9.99 0.05
CA ALA A 116 8.00 -11.26 0.42
C ALA A 116 9.53 -11.14 0.54
N GLU A 117 10.15 -10.26 -0.27
CA GLU A 117 11.61 -10.06 -0.30
C GLU A 117 12.15 -9.56 1.04
N VAL A 118 11.50 -8.54 1.62
CA VAL A 118 11.90 -7.99 2.92
C VAL A 118 11.28 -8.77 4.08
N GLY A 119 10.09 -9.34 3.89
CA GLY A 119 9.36 -10.13 4.88
C GLY A 119 8.67 -9.31 5.98
N ARG A 120 8.93 -8.00 6.04
CA ARG A 120 8.34 -7.01 6.95
C ARG A 120 8.13 -5.68 6.22
N PRO A 121 7.39 -4.71 6.80
CA PRO A 121 7.10 -3.45 6.14
C PRO A 121 8.38 -2.66 5.88
N ALA A 122 8.45 -2.06 4.70
CA ALA A 122 9.59 -1.32 4.22
C ALA A 122 9.12 -0.04 3.53
N VAL A 123 10.04 0.91 3.44
CA VAL A 123 9.90 2.10 2.62
C VAL A 123 10.97 2.01 1.54
N TRP A 124 10.54 2.04 0.28
CA TRP A 124 11.40 2.06 -0.91
C TRP A 124 11.09 3.32 -1.71
N ASP A 125 12.08 3.85 -2.39
CA ASP A 125 11.85 4.90 -3.40
C ASP A 125 11.44 4.30 -4.75
N LEU A 126 11.02 5.13 -5.72
CA LEU A 126 10.65 4.62 -7.05
C LEU A 126 11.82 3.97 -7.81
N GLY A 127 13.06 4.35 -7.54
CA GLY A 127 14.26 3.74 -8.12
C GLY A 127 14.49 2.32 -7.61
N ASP A 128 14.24 2.09 -6.32
CA ASP A 128 14.24 0.76 -5.70
C ASP A 128 13.23 -0.18 -6.40
N PHE A 129 12.03 0.29 -6.71
CA PHE A 129 11.05 -0.50 -7.48
C PHE A 129 11.54 -0.77 -8.91
N ALA A 130 12.03 0.26 -9.60
CA ALA A 130 12.53 0.15 -10.97
C ALA A 130 13.71 -0.84 -11.11
N ALA A 131 14.54 -0.97 -10.07
CA ALA A 131 15.66 -1.91 -10.04
C ALA A 131 15.23 -3.38 -9.87
N ARG A 132 13.95 -3.65 -9.58
CA ARG A 132 13.41 -5.00 -9.33
C ARG A 132 12.48 -5.40 -10.45
N GLU A 133 12.89 -6.38 -11.26
CA GLU A 133 12.14 -6.85 -12.44
C GLU A 133 10.65 -7.09 -12.15
N ARG A 134 10.34 -7.68 -10.99
CA ARG A 134 8.96 -8.01 -10.57
C ARG A 134 8.06 -6.79 -10.33
N TYR A 135 8.65 -5.62 -10.10
CA TYR A 135 7.94 -4.41 -9.73
C TYR A 135 8.34 -3.19 -10.59
N ALA A 136 9.09 -3.42 -11.67
CA ALA A 136 9.75 -2.37 -12.43
C ALA A 136 8.78 -1.41 -13.14
N VAL A 137 7.54 -1.87 -13.39
CA VAL A 137 6.50 -1.09 -14.06
C VAL A 137 5.51 -0.55 -13.04
N LEU A 138 5.40 0.77 -12.95
CA LEU A 138 4.28 1.44 -12.28
C LEU A 138 3.05 1.35 -13.18
N VAL A 139 2.12 0.45 -12.85
CA VAL A 139 0.83 0.28 -13.55
C VAL A 139 -0.03 1.53 -13.39
N GLY A 140 -0.01 2.15 -12.21
CA GLY A 140 -0.67 3.42 -11.98
C GLY A 140 -0.97 3.69 -10.51
N VAL A 141 -1.71 4.78 -10.28
CA VAL A 141 -2.04 5.30 -8.94
C VAL A 141 -3.54 5.30 -8.72
N LYS A 142 -3.97 4.87 -7.54
CA LYS A 142 -5.37 4.83 -7.09
C LYS A 142 -5.55 5.62 -5.81
N ARG A 143 -6.48 6.58 -5.83
CA ARG A 143 -6.90 7.35 -4.65
C ARG A 143 -8.24 6.86 -4.16
N VAL A 144 -8.41 6.70 -2.85
CA VAL A 144 -9.70 6.38 -2.23
C VAL A 144 -10.63 7.60 -2.28
N ILE A 145 -11.85 7.43 -2.77
CA ILE A 145 -12.91 8.44 -2.73
C ILE A 145 -13.74 8.29 -1.46
N GLY A 146 -13.19 8.84 -0.37
CA GLY A 146 -13.90 9.07 0.89
C GLY A 146 -13.66 8.03 1.98
N SER A 147 -13.64 8.51 3.22
CA SER A 147 -14.63 8.14 4.24
C SER A 147 -14.55 9.09 5.44
N LEU A 148 -15.47 10.06 5.56
CA LEU A 148 -15.85 10.59 6.87
C LEU A 148 -16.99 9.71 7.38
N GLY A 149 -16.63 8.53 7.88
CA GLY A 149 -17.53 7.71 8.68
C GLY A 149 -17.63 8.29 10.08
N ILE A 150 -18.41 9.36 10.25
CA ILE A 150 -19.02 9.63 11.56
C ILE A 150 -20.22 8.70 11.67
N ARG A 151 -20.07 7.65 12.47
CA ARG A 151 -21.16 7.02 13.21
C ARG A 151 -20.63 6.57 14.56
#